data_AF-A0A429FDJ6-F1
#
_entry.id   AF-A0A429FDJ6-F1
#
_cell.length_a   1.000
_cell.length_b   1.000
_cell.length_c   1.000
_cell.angle_alpha   90.00
_cell.angle_beta   90.00
_cell.angle_gamma   90.00
#
_symmetry.space_group_name_H-M   'P 1'
#
loop_
_entity.id
_entity.type
_entity.pdbx_description
1 polymer ?
#
loop_
_entity_poly.entity_id
_entity_poly.type
_entity_poly.pdbx_seq_one_letter_code
_entity_poly.pdbx_strand_id
1 'polypeptide(L)'
;MSAWLPYVGEPMNHGPLATFLMAFAISPGIPAVLALSLERRVMKGSREFVAFYYGDPLLAVAAAVGVTLSGASPQAPVLRFTAGPVPVILMACWLAFGVWQWNAELKAGTYTRTQAWSPTKIWHQMVVYPALGYVVTATTVAGMTAPAGAAGVGAKALMAGCLFVWVVANIYDRRHLKLGHPPYDWRRLKPAPQPWPLHSTTLQAHAQSHN
;
A
#
# COMPACT_ATOMS: atom_id res chain seq x y z
N MET A 1 -3.18 13.83 25.13
CA MET A 1 -2.80 12.53 24.54
C MET A 1 -3.03 12.63 23.04
N SER A 2 -2.12 12.09 22.21
CA SER A 2 -2.26 12.11 20.75
C SER A 2 -3.57 11.45 20.33
N ALA A 3 -4.31 12.06 19.40
CA ALA A 3 -5.56 11.52 18.86
C ALA A 3 -5.33 10.44 17.77
N TRP A 4 -4.06 10.16 17.49
CA TRP A 4 -3.56 9.13 16.59
C TRP A 4 -2.53 8.23 17.29
N LEU A 5 -2.28 7.05 16.74
CA LEU A 5 -1.30 6.11 17.27
C LEU A 5 0.10 6.75 17.27
N PRO A 6 0.87 6.69 18.37
CA PRO A 6 2.21 7.26 18.41
C PRO A 6 3.12 6.74 17.30
N TYR A 7 4.02 7.61 16.81
CA TYR A 7 4.96 7.37 15.72
C TYR A 7 4.31 7.20 14.33
N VAL A 8 3.46 6.17 14.15
CA VAL A 8 2.83 5.87 12.84
C VAL A 8 1.78 6.92 12.48
N GLY A 9 1.01 7.37 13.47
CA GLY A 9 -0.03 8.38 13.32
C GLY A 9 0.46 9.83 13.41
N GLU A 10 1.75 10.03 13.68
CA GLU A 10 2.31 11.37 13.92
C GLU A 10 2.13 12.35 12.75
N PRO A 11 2.22 11.93 11.47
CA PRO A 11 1.96 12.82 10.36
C PRO A 11 0.54 13.37 10.31
N MET A 12 -0.45 12.67 10.87
CA MET A 12 -1.82 13.19 10.96
C MET A 12 -1.94 14.36 11.96
N ASN A 13 -1.10 14.39 13.01
CA ASN A 13 -1.00 15.55 13.90
C ASN A 13 -0.44 16.80 13.18
N HIS A 14 0.32 16.60 12.10
CA HIS A 14 0.96 17.66 11.31
C HIS A 14 0.14 18.08 10.07
N GLY A 15 -1.06 17.54 9.93
CA GLY A 15 -2.02 17.93 8.90
C GLY A 15 -1.94 17.14 7.58
N PRO A 16 -2.74 17.55 6.59
CA PRO A 16 -3.00 16.74 5.40
C PRO A 16 -1.77 16.58 4.50
N LEU A 17 -0.92 17.61 4.38
CA LEU A 17 0.30 17.52 3.58
C LEU A 17 1.30 16.52 4.16
N ALA A 18 1.55 16.56 5.47
CA ALA A 18 2.43 15.60 6.12
C ALA A 18 1.90 14.16 6.00
N THR A 19 0.58 14.00 6.12
CA THR A 19 -0.10 12.70 5.92
C THR A 19 0.07 12.20 4.48
N PHE A 20 -0.15 13.06 3.48
CA PHE A 20 0.06 12.73 2.08
C PHE A 20 1.50 12.28 1.82
N LEU A 21 2.48 13.09 2.25
CA LEU A 21 3.90 12.82 2.01
C LEU A 21 4.34 11.52 2.68
N MET A 22 3.91 11.24 3.90
CA MET A 22 4.22 9.98 4.57
C MET A 22 3.55 8.78 3.87
N ALA A 23 2.26 8.87 3.55
CA ALA A 23 1.55 7.80 2.86
C ALA A 23 2.19 7.50 1.50
N PHE A 24 2.47 8.54 0.71
CA PHE A 24 3.16 8.44 -0.57
C PHE A 24 4.58 7.90 -0.44
N ALA A 25 5.31 8.27 0.62
CA ALA A 25 6.64 7.74 0.90
C ALA A 25 6.58 6.25 1.25
N ILE A 26 5.63 5.81 2.09
CA ILE A 26 5.45 4.39 2.40
C ILE A 26 5.09 3.59 1.14
N SER A 27 4.19 4.13 0.31
CA SER A 27 3.89 3.61 -1.02
C SER A 27 3.37 4.70 -1.96
N PRO A 28 3.92 4.86 -3.17
CA PRO A 28 4.92 3.99 -3.83
C PRO A 28 6.39 4.41 -3.63
N GLY A 29 6.70 5.46 -2.85
CA GLY A 29 8.02 6.10 -2.78
C GLY A 29 9.19 5.18 -2.40
N ILE A 30 9.16 4.59 -1.20
CA ILE A 30 10.21 3.67 -0.72
C ILE A 30 10.30 2.43 -1.61
N PRO A 31 9.20 1.79 -2.04
CA PRO A 31 9.26 0.75 -3.07
C PRO A 31 10.02 1.16 -4.33
N ALA A 32 9.85 2.39 -4.83
CA ALA A 32 10.61 2.89 -5.97
C ALA A 32 12.11 3.02 -5.68
N VAL A 33 12.47 3.47 -4.47
CA VAL A 33 13.87 3.52 -4.01
C VAL A 33 14.47 2.11 -3.88
N LEU A 34 13.72 1.16 -3.32
CA LEU A 34 14.15 -0.25 -3.20
C LEU A 34 14.30 -0.91 -4.57
N ALA A 35 13.36 -0.66 -5.49
CA ALA A 35 13.40 -1.16 -6.85
C ALA A 35 14.65 -0.65 -7.58
N LEU A 36 14.98 0.63 -7.42
CA LEU A 36 16.15 1.25 -8.06
C LEU A 36 17.46 0.77 -7.45
N SER A 37 17.57 0.78 -6.12
CA SER A 37 18.84 0.55 -5.41
C SER A 37 19.19 -0.93 -5.26
N LEU A 38 18.22 -1.77 -4.88
CA LEU A 38 18.44 -3.19 -4.63
C LEU A 38 18.08 -4.02 -5.85
N GLU A 39 16.90 -3.79 -6.42
CA GLU A 39 16.42 -4.59 -7.57
C GLU A 39 16.96 -4.09 -8.93
N ARG A 40 17.76 -3.02 -8.93
CA ARG A 40 18.41 -2.42 -10.11
C ARG A 40 17.45 -2.20 -11.30
N ARG A 41 16.21 -1.81 -11.01
CA ARG A 41 15.18 -1.56 -12.02
C ARG A 41 14.47 -0.24 -11.78
N VAL A 42 14.02 0.37 -12.88
CA VAL A 42 13.11 1.52 -12.83
C VAL A 42 11.68 1.00 -12.89
N MET A 43 10.86 1.41 -11.91
CA MET A 43 9.43 1.09 -11.91
C MET A 43 8.74 1.81 -13.06
N LYS A 44 8.02 1.06 -13.90
CA LYS A 44 7.29 1.60 -15.06
C LYS A 44 5.84 1.14 -14.97
N GLY A 45 4.87 2.05 -15.13
CA GLY A 45 3.44 1.70 -14.99
C GLY A 45 2.96 0.54 -15.88
N SER A 46 3.58 0.31 -17.03
CA SER A 46 3.27 -0.86 -17.87
C SER A 46 3.69 -2.19 -17.23
N ARG A 47 4.73 -2.20 -16.38
CA ARG A 47 5.32 -3.39 -15.75
C ARG A 47 4.90 -3.58 -14.29
N GLU A 48 4.40 -2.53 -13.64
CA GLU A 48 3.89 -2.59 -12.27
C GLU A 48 2.38 -2.82 -12.22
N PHE A 49 1.91 -3.37 -11.10
CA PHE A 49 0.48 -3.46 -10.79
C PHE A 49 -0.17 -2.07 -10.76
N VAL A 50 -1.36 -1.95 -11.34
CA VAL A 50 -2.11 -0.69 -11.43
C VAL A 50 -2.47 -0.19 -10.03
N ALA A 51 -2.88 -1.09 -9.15
CA ALA A 51 -3.21 -0.78 -7.76
C ALA A 51 -2.04 -0.16 -7.03
N PHE A 52 -0.84 -0.72 -7.22
CA PHE A 52 0.37 -0.20 -6.62
C PHE A 52 0.80 1.14 -7.25
N TYR A 53 0.91 1.21 -8.57
CA TYR A 53 1.54 2.35 -9.24
C TYR A 53 0.64 3.60 -9.28
N TYR A 54 -0.68 3.40 -9.46
CA TYR A 54 -1.66 4.49 -9.53
C TYR A 54 -2.59 4.52 -8.33
N GLY A 55 -2.96 3.36 -7.80
CA GLY A 55 -3.88 3.28 -6.67
C GLY A 55 -3.28 3.77 -5.35
N ASP A 56 -2.04 3.39 -5.00
CA ASP A 56 -1.43 3.81 -3.73
C ASP A 56 -1.25 5.34 -3.62
N PRO A 57 -0.86 6.08 -4.67
CA PRO A 57 -0.95 7.54 -4.67
C PRO A 57 -2.36 8.07 -4.37
N LEU A 58 -3.41 7.43 -4.90
CA LEU A 58 -4.79 7.80 -4.61
C LEU A 58 -5.16 7.49 -3.15
N LEU A 59 -4.61 6.44 -2.55
CA LEU A 59 -4.76 6.19 -1.12
C LEU A 59 -4.11 7.29 -0.27
N ALA A 60 -2.94 7.79 -0.69
CA ALA A 60 -2.30 8.93 -0.02
C ALA A 60 -3.17 10.20 -0.10
N VAL A 61 -3.80 10.46 -1.25
CA VAL A 61 -4.79 11.54 -1.40
C VAL A 61 -5.99 11.33 -0.49
N ALA A 62 -6.58 10.12 -0.49
CA ALA A 62 -7.71 9.78 0.38
C ALA A 62 -7.38 10.02 1.85
N ALA A 63 -6.20 9.60 2.31
CA ALA A 63 -5.76 9.80 3.69
C ALA A 63 -5.61 11.29 4.05
N ALA A 64 -4.99 12.08 3.17
CA ALA A 64 -4.84 13.52 3.35
C ALA A 64 -6.20 14.23 3.40
N VAL A 65 -7.13 13.88 2.51
CA VAL A 65 -8.50 14.41 2.53
C VAL A 65 -9.21 14.03 3.83
N GLY A 66 -9.04 12.80 4.30
CA GLY A 66 -9.56 12.33 5.59
C GLY A 66 -9.08 13.19 6.77
N VAL A 67 -7.79 13.55 6.78
CA VAL A 67 -7.22 14.46 7.80
C VAL A 67 -7.73 15.90 7.63
N THR A 68 -7.88 16.39 6.40
CA THR A 68 -8.50 17.72 6.16
C THR A 68 -9.90 17.82 6.78
N LEU A 69 -10.69 16.75 6.67
CA LEU A 69 -12.07 16.71 7.20
C LEU A 69 -12.12 16.51 8.72
N SER A 70 -11.28 15.63 9.26
CA SER A 70 -11.32 15.26 10.68
C SER A 70 -10.47 16.17 11.58
N GLY A 71 -9.54 16.93 11.01
CA GLY A 71 -8.56 17.72 11.75
C GLY A 71 -7.57 16.86 12.54
N ALA A 72 -6.78 17.52 13.40
CA ALA A 72 -5.78 16.83 14.23
C ALA A 72 -6.41 15.98 15.36
N SER A 73 -7.70 16.19 15.67
CA SER A 73 -8.42 15.48 16.73
C SER A 73 -9.74 14.91 16.21
N PRO A 74 -9.77 13.63 15.79
CA PRO A 74 -10.98 12.95 15.39
C PRO A 74 -12.09 13.02 16.45
N GLN A 75 -13.34 12.85 16.00
CA GLN A 75 -14.49 12.94 16.88
C GLN A 75 -14.53 11.81 17.92
N ALA A 76 -15.11 12.09 19.09
CA ALA A 76 -15.18 11.16 20.21
C ALA A 76 -15.66 9.73 19.85
N PRO A 77 -16.67 9.52 18.97
CA PRO A 77 -17.13 8.18 18.60
C PRO A 77 -16.07 7.34 17.88
N VAL A 78 -15.14 7.98 17.17
CA VAL A 78 -14.11 7.30 16.37
C VAL A 78 -12.72 7.32 16.99
N LEU A 79 -12.51 8.05 18.09
CA LEU A 79 -11.21 8.13 18.78
C LEU A 79 -10.66 6.75 19.16
N ARG A 80 -11.54 5.81 19.54
CA ARG A 80 -11.11 4.43 19.85
C ARG A 80 -10.57 3.69 18.63
N PHE A 81 -10.96 4.06 17.41
CA PHE A 81 -10.47 3.48 16.17
C PHE A 81 -9.21 4.17 15.63
N THR A 82 -8.93 5.40 16.07
CA THR A 82 -7.77 6.18 15.61
C THR A 82 -6.61 6.15 16.61
N ALA A 83 -6.88 5.96 17.90
CA ALA A 83 -5.89 5.90 18.97
C ALA A 83 -6.15 4.75 19.96
N GLY A 84 -5.17 4.44 20.80
CA GLY A 84 -5.26 3.37 21.80
C GLY A 84 -5.00 1.97 21.21
N PRO A 85 -5.58 0.90 21.79
CA PRO A 85 -5.24 -0.47 21.42
C PRO A 85 -5.85 -0.94 20.10
N VAL A 86 -6.99 -0.39 19.66
CA VAL A 86 -7.68 -0.86 18.43
C VAL A 86 -6.85 -0.61 17.16
N PRO A 87 -6.21 0.57 16.94
CA PRO A 87 -5.24 0.75 15.86
C PRO A 87 -4.16 -0.34 15.80
N VAL A 88 -3.64 -0.78 16.95
CA VAL A 88 -2.61 -1.81 17.01
C VAL A 88 -3.17 -3.15 16.53
N ILE A 89 -4.40 -3.49 16.94
CA ILE A 89 -5.11 -4.67 16.44
C ILE A 89 -5.33 -4.56 14.93
N LEU A 90 -5.75 -3.40 14.44
CA LEU A 90 -5.95 -3.15 13.01
C LEU A 90 -4.65 -3.34 12.21
N MET A 91 -3.53 -2.79 12.69
CA MET A 91 -2.21 -3.01 12.09
C MET A 91 -1.84 -4.51 12.09
N ALA A 92 -2.10 -5.22 13.19
CA ALA A 92 -1.86 -6.66 13.28
C ALA A 92 -2.74 -7.44 12.30
N CYS A 93 -4.00 -7.06 12.10
CA CYS A 93 -4.89 -7.66 11.11
C CYS A 93 -4.36 -7.46 9.68
N TRP A 94 -3.91 -6.25 9.35
CA TRP A 94 -3.30 -5.98 8.04
C TRP A 94 -1.99 -6.74 7.82
N LEU A 95 -1.14 -6.84 8.85
CA LEU A 95 0.06 -7.67 8.79
C LEU A 95 -0.29 -9.15 8.59
N ALA A 96 -1.26 -9.66 9.34
CA ALA A 96 -1.73 -11.04 9.20
C ALA A 96 -2.31 -11.31 7.81
N PHE A 97 -3.06 -10.36 7.25
CA PHE A 97 -3.53 -10.40 5.87
C PHE A 97 -2.36 -10.46 4.88
N GLY A 98 -1.34 -9.64 5.07
CA GLY A 98 -0.13 -9.66 4.24
C GLY A 98 0.57 -11.02 4.28
N VAL A 99 0.83 -11.55 5.47
CA VAL A 99 1.44 -12.88 5.64
C VAL A 99 0.59 -13.98 5.01
N TRP A 100 -0.74 -13.92 5.19
CA TRP A 100 -1.66 -14.85 4.58
C TRP A 100 -1.61 -14.78 3.04
N GLN A 101 -1.69 -13.57 2.47
CA GLN A 101 -1.63 -13.35 1.03
C GLN A 101 -0.29 -13.84 0.46
N TRP A 102 0.82 -13.51 1.11
CA TRP A 102 2.15 -13.95 0.72
C TRP A 102 2.22 -15.49 0.65
N ASN A 103 1.74 -16.18 1.70
CA ASN A 103 1.69 -17.64 1.72
C ASN A 103 0.75 -18.22 0.64
N ALA A 104 -0.40 -17.61 0.43
CA ALA A 104 -1.38 -18.04 -0.57
C ALA A 104 -0.79 -17.94 -1.99
N GLU A 105 -0.11 -16.84 -2.31
CA GLU A 105 0.51 -16.62 -3.62
C GLU A 105 1.69 -17.56 -3.88
N LEU A 106 2.45 -17.93 -2.84
CA LEU A 106 3.48 -18.97 -2.93
C LEU A 106 2.88 -20.35 -3.19
N LYS A 107 1.81 -20.72 -2.47
CA LYS A 107 1.12 -22.00 -2.64
C LYS A 107 0.46 -22.12 -4.01
N ALA A 108 -0.08 -21.01 -4.54
CA ALA A 108 -0.69 -20.96 -5.85
C ALA A 108 0.32 -20.90 -7.02
N GLY A 109 1.63 -20.86 -6.74
CA GLY A 109 2.66 -20.74 -7.78
C GLY A 109 2.65 -19.39 -8.50
N THR A 110 1.97 -18.38 -7.96
CA THR A 110 1.93 -17.02 -8.54
C THR A 110 3.33 -16.40 -8.55
N TYR A 111 4.10 -16.65 -7.49
CA TYR A 111 5.49 -16.22 -7.36
C TYR A 111 6.39 -17.38 -6.96
N THR A 112 7.64 -17.37 -7.44
CA THR A 112 8.69 -18.21 -6.86
C THR A 112 9.11 -17.68 -5.49
N ARG A 113 9.80 -18.51 -4.69
CA ARG A 113 10.39 -18.02 -3.41
C ARG A 113 11.30 -16.82 -3.61
N THR A 114 12.13 -16.81 -4.65
CA THR A 114 13.05 -15.69 -4.91
C THR A 114 12.34 -14.41 -5.32
N GLN A 115 11.17 -14.47 -5.96
CA GLN A 115 10.31 -13.29 -6.19
C GLN A 115 9.61 -12.86 -4.90
N ALA A 116 9.11 -13.83 -4.14
CA ALA A 116 8.34 -13.59 -2.93
C ALA A 116 9.17 -12.91 -1.84
N TRP A 117 10.47 -13.18 -1.82
CA TRP A 117 11.45 -12.52 -0.95
C TRP A 117 12.17 -11.34 -1.60
N SER A 118 11.67 -10.77 -2.70
CA SER A 118 12.25 -9.54 -3.25
C SER A 118 12.10 -8.37 -2.27
N PRO A 119 13.05 -7.41 -2.24
CA PRO A 119 12.99 -6.26 -1.33
C PRO A 119 11.67 -5.49 -1.37
N THR A 120 11.15 -5.22 -2.57
CA THR A 120 9.87 -4.51 -2.74
C THR A 120 8.70 -5.30 -2.19
N LYS A 121 8.69 -6.63 -2.35
CA LYS A 121 7.63 -7.49 -1.80
C LYS A 121 7.67 -7.57 -0.28
N ILE A 122 8.86 -7.75 0.31
CA ILE A 122 9.02 -7.74 1.77
C ILE A 122 8.51 -6.42 2.34
N TRP A 123 8.91 -5.29 1.77
CA TRP A 123 8.46 -3.96 2.21
C TRP A 123 6.93 -3.82 2.14
N HIS A 124 6.33 -4.24 1.02
CA HIS A 124 4.88 -4.16 0.86
C HIS A 124 4.15 -4.98 1.93
N GLN A 125 4.61 -6.20 2.18
CA GLN A 125 3.97 -7.11 3.11
C GLN A 125 4.15 -6.70 4.57
N MET A 126 5.35 -6.24 4.94
CA MET A 126 5.72 -5.99 6.34
C MET A 126 5.51 -4.55 6.77
N VAL A 127 5.47 -3.58 5.85
CA VAL A 127 5.37 -2.16 6.17
C VAL A 127 4.12 -1.55 5.55
N VAL A 128 3.92 -1.70 4.23
CA VAL A 128 2.78 -1.07 3.56
C VAL A 128 1.46 -1.56 4.15
N TYR A 129 1.24 -2.89 4.24
CA TYR A 129 -0.02 -3.38 4.82
C TYR A 129 -0.29 -2.86 6.24
N PRO A 130 0.57 -3.09 7.26
CA PRO A 130 0.25 -2.63 8.60
C PRO A 130 0.23 -1.10 8.74
N ALA A 131 1.24 -0.40 8.22
CA ALA A 131 1.37 1.05 8.46
C ALA A 131 0.43 1.85 7.56
N LEU A 132 0.50 1.68 6.23
CA LEU A 132 -0.40 2.38 5.31
C LEU A 132 -1.84 1.92 5.51
N GLY A 133 -2.07 0.63 5.77
CA GLY A 133 -3.40 0.11 6.08
C GLY A 133 -4.03 0.73 7.33
N TYR A 134 -3.24 1.01 8.39
CA TYR A 134 -3.73 1.81 9.51
C TYR A 134 -4.01 3.26 9.09
N VAL A 135 -3.04 3.92 8.45
CA VAL A 135 -3.13 5.34 8.10
C VAL A 135 -4.35 5.62 7.24
N VAL A 136 -4.54 4.86 6.16
CA VAL A 136 -5.66 5.01 5.23
C VAL A 136 -6.98 4.68 5.91
N THR A 137 -7.07 3.57 6.65
CA THR A 137 -8.33 3.20 7.32
C THR A 137 -8.73 4.22 8.39
N ALA A 138 -7.80 4.60 9.27
CA ALA A 138 -8.08 5.51 10.38
C ALA A 138 -8.50 6.90 9.87
N THR A 139 -7.77 7.45 8.90
CA THR A 139 -8.08 8.78 8.32
C THR A 139 -9.36 8.76 7.50
N THR A 140 -9.63 7.67 6.77
CA THR A 140 -10.89 7.51 6.03
C THR A 140 -12.08 7.44 6.98
N VAL A 141 -12.02 6.61 8.02
CA VAL A 141 -13.10 6.49 9.02
C VAL A 141 -13.33 7.83 9.73
N ALA A 142 -12.26 8.50 10.15
CA ALA A 142 -12.35 9.81 10.78
C ALA A 142 -12.95 10.87 9.84
N GLY A 143 -12.50 10.93 8.59
CA GLY A 143 -13.00 11.87 7.59
C GLY A 143 -14.45 11.61 7.18
N MET A 144 -14.84 10.35 7.04
CA MET A 144 -16.22 9.98 6.69
C MET A 144 -17.22 10.31 7.81
N THR A 145 -16.79 10.22 9.06
CA THR A 145 -17.63 10.52 10.24
C THR A 145 -17.65 12.01 10.59
N ALA A 146 -16.67 12.79 10.14
CA ALA A 146 -16.64 14.23 10.36
C ALA A 146 -17.89 14.93 9.78
N PRO A 147 -18.52 15.87 10.50
CA PRO A 147 -19.58 16.72 9.99
C PRO A 147 -19.13 17.47 8.74
N ALA A 148 -20.01 17.55 7.74
CA ALA A 148 -19.66 18.12 6.45
C ALA A 148 -20.75 19.07 5.96
N GLY A 149 -20.37 20.29 5.61
CA GLY A 149 -21.14 21.15 4.71
C GLY A 149 -20.97 20.70 3.25
N ALA A 150 -21.49 21.48 2.29
CA ALA A 150 -21.45 21.13 0.87
C ALA A 150 -20.03 20.80 0.35
N ALA A 151 -19.02 21.58 0.72
CA ALA A 151 -17.62 21.30 0.37
C ALA A 151 -17.10 19.99 0.99
N GLY A 152 -17.56 19.63 2.19
CA GLY A 152 -17.21 18.37 2.85
C GLY A 152 -17.84 17.14 2.18
N VAL A 153 -19.02 17.28 1.55
CA VAL A 153 -19.61 16.21 0.73
C VAL A 153 -18.72 15.91 -0.48
N GLY A 154 -18.25 16.94 -1.17
CA GLY A 154 -17.30 16.78 -2.29
C GLY A 154 -16.00 16.10 -1.86
N ALA A 155 -15.44 16.49 -0.71
CA ALA A 155 -14.25 15.85 -0.16
C ALA A 155 -14.48 14.36 0.20
N LYS A 156 -15.61 14.01 0.79
CA LYS A 156 -15.98 12.60 1.06
C LYS A 156 -16.15 11.81 -0.23
N ALA A 157 -16.78 12.39 -1.25
CA ALA A 157 -16.93 11.76 -2.56
C ALA A 157 -15.57 11.52 -3.23
N LEU A 158 -14.65 12.48 -3.16
CA LEU A 158 -13.28 12.33 -3.66
C LEU A 158 -12.56 11.18 -2.94
N MET A 159 -12.61 11.15 -1.60
CA MET A 159 -12.00 10.10 -0.79
C MET A 159 -12.57 8.71 -1.13
N ALA A 160 -13.90 8.59 -1.23
CA ALA A 160 -14.56 7.36 -1.64
C ALA A 160 -14.19 6.96 -3.08
N GLY A 161 -14.09 7.91 -4.01
CA GLY A 161 -13.65 7.69 -5.38
C GLY A 161 -12.22 7.15 -5.47
N CYS A 162 -11.28 7.74 -4.72
CA CYS A 162 -9.90 7.27 -4.63
C CYS A 162 -9.82 5.82 -4.13
N LEU A 163 -10.55 5.49 -3.06
CA LEU A 163 -10.62 4.13 -2.51
C LEU A 163 -11.25 3.16 -3.51
N PHE A 164 -12.34 3.57 -4.17
CA PHE A 164 -13.02 2.77 -5.17
C PHE A 164 -12.11 2.44 -6.35
N VAL A 165 -11.39 3.43 -6.88
CA VAL A 165 -10.41 3.22 -7.95
C VAL A 165 -9.32 2.24 -7.52
N TRP A 166 -8.80 2.36 -6.29
CA TRP A 166 -7.82 1.41 -5.75
C TRP A 166 -8.38 -0.02 -5.67
N VAL A 167 -9.63 -0.19 -5.24
CA VAL A 167 -10.30 -1.52 -5.22
C VAL A 167 -10.45 -2.09 -6.64
N VAL A 168 -10.92 -1.27 -7.59
CA VAL A 168 -11.08 -1.68 -9.00
C VAL A 168 -9.72 -2.07 -9.60
N ALA A 169 -8.67 -1.30 -9.31
CA ALA A 169 -7.32 -1.59 -9.76
C ALA A 169 -6.81 -2.93 -9.20
N ASN A 170 -7.08 -3.25 -7.93
CA ASN A 170 -6.74 -4.56 -7.36
C ASN A 170 -7.48 -5.70 -8.08
N ILE A 171 -8.78 -5.54 -8.34
CA ILE A 171 -9.56 -6.55 -9.09
C ILE A 171 -9.00 -6.73 -10.51
N TYR A 172 -8.65 -5.63 -11.17
CA TYR A 172 -8.02 -5.65 -12.49
C TYR A 172 -6.69 -6.42 -12.47
N ASP A 173 -5.81 -6.12 -11.51
CA ASP A 173 -4.49 -6.75 -11.38
C ASP A 173 -4.55 -8.25 -11.09
N ARG A 174 -5.61 -8.72 -10.41
CA ARG A 174 -5.85 -10.17 -10.21
C ARG A 174 -6.15 -10.91 -11.52
N ARG A 175 -6.64 -10.19 -12.54
CA ARG A 175 -6.94 -10.74 -13.88
C ARG A 175 -5.82 -10.49 -14.89
N HIS A 176 -4.96 -9.50 -14.63
CA HIS A 176 -3.88 -9.08 -15.53
C HIS A 176 -2.54 -9.17 -14.78
N LEU A 177 -2.09 -10.40 -14.57
CA LEU A 177 -0.87 -10.64 -13.82
C LEU A 177 0.34 -10.01 -14.53
N LYS A 178 1.15 -9.31 -13.75
CA LYS A 178 2.42 -8.73 -14.19
C LYS A 178 3.56 -9.35 -13.40
N LEU A 179 4.79 -9.10 -13.86
CA LEU A 179 5.98 -9.54 -13.15
C LEU A 179 5.96 -9.05 -11.69
N GLY A 180 5.72 -7.74 -11.50
CA GLY A 180 5.65 -7.04 -10.22
C GLY A 180 6.97 -7.01 -9.42
N HIS A 181 7.53 -8.18 -9.19
CA HIS A 181 8.69 -8.43 -8.36
C HIS A 181 9.67 -9.35 -9.10
N PRO A 182 10.87 -8.86 -9.48
CA PRO A 182 11.90 -9.71 -10.06
C PRO A 182 12.45 -10.69 -9.00
N PRO A 183 12.87 -11.90 -9.40
CA PRO A 183 13.62 -12.79 -8.50
C PRO A 183 14.88 -12.09 -7.93
N TYR A 184 15.09 -12.18 -6.62
CA TYR A 184 16.21 -11.56 -5.92
C TYR A 184 17.14 -12.59 -5.27
N ASP A 185 18.46 -12.40 -5.39
CA ASP A 185 19.49 -13.23 -4.77
C ASP A 185 20.08 -12.54 -3.54
N TRP A 186 19.61 -12.94 -2.35
CA TRP A 186 20.07 -12.42 -1.07
C TRP A 186 21.52 -12.77 -0.73
N ARG A 187 22.09 -13.84 -1.31
CA ARG A 187 23.49 -14.19 -1.06
C ARG A 187 24.44 -13.20 -1.74
N ARG A 188 23.99 -12.61 -2.85
CA ARG A 188 24.79 -11.67 -3.66
C ARG A 188 24.26 -10.24 -3.60
N LEU A 189 23.20 -9.99 -2.83
CA LEU A 189 22.52 -8.69 -2.70
C LEU A 189 22.26 -8.02 -4.05
N LYS A 190 21.73 -8.79 -5.00
CA LYS A 190 21.42 -8.31 -6.35
C LYS A 190 20.28 -9.11 -6.98
N PRO A 191 19.67 -8.60 -8.08
CA PRO A 191 18.69 -9.37 -8.85
C PRO A 191 19.28 -10.69 -9.35
N ALA A 192 18.46 -11.72 -9.43
CA ALA A 192 18.87 -12.97 -10.05
C ALA A 192 19.14 -12.74 -11.55
N PRO A 193 20.19 -13.33 -12.12
CA PRO A 193 20.52 -13.17 -13.53
C PRO A 193 19.40 -13.73 -14.42
N GLN A 194 19.20 -13.09 -15.57
CA GLN A 194 18.34 -13.57 -16.64
C GLN A 194 19.10 -14.58 -17.54
N PRO A 195 18.39 -15.47 -18.26
CA PRO A 195 16.94 -15.63 -18.29
C PRO A 195 16.41 -16.28 -17.00
N TRP A 196 15.22 -15.86 -16.58
CA TRP A 196 14.56 -16.49 -15.43
C TRP A 196 13.77 -17.72 -15.85
N PRO A 197 13.85 -18.84 -15.10
CA PRO A 197 13.00 -19.99 -15.35
C PRO A 197 11.51 -19.66 -15.18
N LEU A 198 10.65 -20.15 -16.08
CA LEU A 198 9.20 -19.88 -16.10
C LEU A 198 8.40 -20.68 -15.05
N HIS A 199 8.92 -20.79 -13.84
CA HIS A 199 8.36 -21.61 -12.76
C HIS A 199 7.19 -20.96 -12.00
N SER A 200 6.83 -19.71 -12.32
CA SER A 200 5.69 -19.02 -11.71
C SER A 200 4.82 -18.37 -12.78
N THR A 201 3.54 -18.16 -12.44
CA THR A 201 2.57 -17.54 -13.35
C THR A 201 3.00 -16.12 -13.75
N THR A 202 3.61 -15.36 -12.82
CA THR A 202 4.08 -14.00 -13.10
C THR A 202 5.30 -13.96 -14.02
N LEU A 203 6.19 -14.96 -13.96
CA LEU A 203 7.32 -15.09 -14.89
C LEU A 203 6.85 -15.51 -16.29
N GLN A 204 5.87 -16.40 -16.37
CA GLN A 204 5.22 -16.79 -17.64
C GLN A 204 4.55 -15.60 -18.31
N ALA A 205 3.75 -14.83 -17.57
CA ALA A 205 3.10 -13.62 -18.06
C ALA A 205 4.13 -12.56 -18.53
N HIS A 206 5.23 -12.41 -17.80
CA HIS A 206 6.32 -11.50 -18.20
C HIS A 206 6.92 -11.88 -19.56
N ALA A 207 7.23 -13.16 -19.76
CA ALA A 207 7.80 -13.66 -21.01
C ALA A 207 6.83 -13.44 -22.20
N GLN A 208 5.53 -13.69 -22.01
CA GLN A 208 4.52 -13.47 -23.05
C GLN A 208 4.37 -12.00 -23.47
N SER A 209 4.61 -11.06 -22.55
CA SER A 209 4.51 -9.63 -22.85
C SER A 209 5.72 -9.02 -23.57
N HIS A 210 6.81 -9.80 -23.74
CA HIS A 210 8.06 -9.34 -24.37
C HIS A 210 8.44 -10.14 -25.63
N ASN A 211 7.58 -11.07 -26.05
CA ASN A 211 7.62 -11.74 -27.36
C ASN A 211 6.63 -11.06 -28.31
#